data_AF-A0A370GK18-F1
#
_entry.id   AF-A0A370GK18-F1
#
_cell.length_a   1.000
_cell.length_b   1.000
_cell.length_c   1.000
_cell.angle_alpha   90.00
_cell.angle_beta   90.00
_cell.angle_gamma   90.00
#
_symmetry.space_group_name_H-M   'P 1'
#
loop_
_entity.id
_entity.type
_entity.pdbx_description
1 polymer ?
#
loop_
_entity_poly.entity_id
_entity_poly.type
_entity_poly.pdbx_seq_one_letter_code
_entity_poly.pdbx_strand_id
1 'polypeptide(L)'
;MTTTSGTGPTPGSGGSGTKAPMPPAYPNFVVFAEKWLLPFVNVRLAEANREQTYTWCRQWWRHRAVSVRIAHLHAAFEAARRSRSGSTVSTYLTSHVDAHFRVILDAANGPLHRCTRAKHVALPSLSADPVPPGWFGARPKPTTGNQTTDDGQGEGEKKKTPPRFGHYADWVEHWLLPVTAVKVTANHREGQYTWCRQWWDHHGVAVRFAALHAVFEAARLADDKTAISTLFVSHIDPHLRVILDAAQGPLHRCSPDRHVPQPGLPTTTVAPNWFGLSGRPVPIEDLGFGPDFRSLRPATGT
;
A
#
# COMPACT_ATOMS: atom_id res chain seq x y z
N MET A 1 42.93 50.64 -44.96
CA MET A 1 42.70 50.88 -43.52
C MET A 1 41.19 50.98 -43.36
N THR A 2 40.45 50.14 -42.66
CA THR A 2 40.80 49.16 -41.63
C THR A 2 39.62 48.19 -41.56
N THR A 3 39.92 46.90 -41.50
CA THR A 3 39.02 45.79 -41.18
C THR A 3 38.71 45.77 -39.68
N THR A 4 37.46 45.46 -39.28
CA THR A 4 37.18 44.98 -37.92
C THR A 4 35.97 44.03 -37.88
N SER A 5 36.31 42.75 -38.03
CA SER A 5 35.90 41.57 -37.25
C SER A 5 34.77 41.68 -36.21
N GLY A 6 33.69 40.93 -36.46
CA GLY A 6 33.15 39.83 -35.64
C GLY A 6 32.88 39.99 -34.14
N THR A 7 31.61 39.81 -33.75
CA THR A 7 31.25 39.07 -32.52
C THR A 7 29.84 38.50 -32.67
N GLY A 8 29.73 37.17 -32.81
CA GLY A 8 28.44 36.48 -32.78
C GLY A 8 27.93 36.32 -31.35
N PRO A 9 26.61 36.40 -31.09
CA PRO A 9 26.08 36.06 -29.79
C PRO A 9 26.05 34.53 -29.62
N THR A 10 26.62 34.12 -28.51
CA THR A 10 26.66 32.76 -27.95
C THR A 10 25.27 32.13 -27.85
N PRO A 11 25.13 30.82 -28.10
CA PRO A 11 23.87 30.12 -27.87
C PRO A 11 23.56 30.11 -26.37
N GLY A 12 22.38 30.63 -26.03
CA GLY A 12 21.84 30.60 -24.69
C GLY A 12 21.83 29.16 -24.17
N SER A 13 22.55 28.95 -23.06
CA SER A 13 22.48 27.75 -22.25
C SER A 13 21.01 27.43 -21.94
N GLY A 14 20.49 26.38 -22.58
CA GLY A 14 19.19 25.82 -22.28
C GLY A 14 19.21 25.32 -20.85
N GLY A 15 18.66 26.11 -19.94
CA GLY A 15 18.42 25.72 -18.56
C GLY A 15 17.67 24.40 -18.55
N SER A 16 18.35 23.34 -18.13
CA SER A 16 17.74 22.08 -17.72
C SER A 16 16.75 22.39 -16.61
N GLY A 17 15.49 22.59 -16.99
CA GLY A 17 14.39 22.74 -16.06
C GLY A 17 14.22 21.41 -15.33
N THR A 18 14.83 21.30 -14.15
CA THR A 18 14.54 20.22 -13.21
C THR A 18 13.05 20.27 -12.91
N LYS A 19 12.30 19.31 -13.47
CA LYS A 19 10.86 19.19 -13.23
C LYS A 19 10.64 19.10 -11.71
N ALA A 20 9.81 19.99 -11.18
CA ALA A 20 9.46 19.96 -9.77
C ALA A 20 8.97 18.56 -9.36
N PRO A 21 9.38 18.03 -8.20
CA PRO A 21 8.96 16.71 -7.74
C PRO A 21 7.43 16.62 -7.72
N MET A 22 6.90 15.50 -8.23
CA MET A 22 5.46 15.25 -8.23
C MET A 22 4.92 15.30 -6.79
N PRO A 23 3.98 16.22 -6.47
CA PRO A 23 3.45 16.35 -5.11
C PRO A 23 2.76 15.05 -4.69
N PRO A 24 2.70 14.74 -3.38
CA PRO A 24 2.03 13.53 -2.91
C PRO A 24 0.54 13.57 -3.29
N ALA A 25 -0.03 12.41 -3.62
CA ALA A 25 -1.46 12.31 -3.95
C ALA A 25 -2.33 12.52 -2.71
N TYR A 26 -1.82 12.15 -1.53
CA TYR A 26 -2.45 12.42 -0.25
C TYR A 26 -1.50 13.25 0.63
N PRO A 27 -2.01 14.32 1.28
CA PRO A 27 -1.16 15.23 2.05
C PRO A 27 -0.54 14.59 3.29
N ASN A 28 -1.14 13.52 3.82
CA ASN A 28 -0.60 12.76 4.95
C ASN A 28 -1.21 11.34 4.99
N PHE A 29 -0.64 10.48 5.84
CA PHE A 29 -1.04 9.08 5.91
C PHE A 29 -2.47 8.87 6.47
N VAL A 30 -3.01 9.82 7.24
CA VAL A 30 -4.38 9.74 7.75
C VAL A 30 -5.37 9.94 6.61
N VAL A 31 -5.17 10.98 5.80
CA VAL A 31 -6.01 11.23 4.62
C VAL A 31 -5.89 10.07 3.63
N PHE A 32 -4.66 9.57 3.39
CA PHE A 32 -4.45 8.35 2.62
C PHE A 32 -5.21 7.14 3.19
N ALA A 33 -5.15 6.94 4.51
CA ALA A 33 -5.82 5.82 5.15
C ALA A 33 -7.33 5.90 4.94
N GLU A 34 -7.94 7.03 5.29
CA GLU A 34 -9.39 7.20 5.27
C GLU A 34 -9.99 7.26 3.86
N LYS A 35 -9.26 7.84 2.90
CA LYS A 35 -9.78 8.07 1.54
C LYS A 35 -9.41 6.98 0.55
N TRP A 36 -8.34 6.22 0.79
CA TRP A 36 -7.86 5.21 -0.15
C TRP A 36 -7.73 3.82 0.49
N LEU A 37 -6.90 3.69 1.54
CA LEU A 37 -6.54 2.38 2.06
C LEU A 37 -7.70 1.65 2.73
N LEU A 38 -8.44 2.32 3.63
CA LEU A 38 -9.56 1.69 4.35
C LEU A 38 -10.74 1.35 3.43
N PRO A 39 -11.12 2.21 2.45
CA PRO A 39 -12.07 1.82 1.40
C PRO A 39 -11.59 0.65 0.53
N PHE A 40 -10.28 0.53 0.27
CA PHE A 40 -9.68 -0.56 -0.50
C PHE A 40 -9.75 -1.91 0.22
N VAL A 41 -9.59 -1.94 1.54
CA VAL A 41 -9.58 -3.19 2.31
C VAL A 41 -11.02 -3.63 2.60
N ASN A 42 -11.50 -4.59 1.81
CA ASN A 42 -12.78 -5.26 2.02
C ASN A 42 -12.54 -6.69 2.50
N VAL A 43 -12.98 -7.00 3.72
CA VAL A 43 -12.83 -8.34 4.31
C VAL A 43 -14.02 -8.68 5.21
N ARG A 44 -14.18 -9.96 5.56
CA ARG A 44 -15.14 -10.38 6.58
C ARG A 44 -14.57 -10.11 7.97
N LEU A 45 -15.26 -9.29 8.75
CA LEU A 45 -14.91 -9.07 10.16
C LEU A 45 -15.72 -10.01 11.06
N ALA A 46 -15.04 -10.67 12.00
CA ALA A 46 -15.65 -11.47 13.05
C ALA A 46 -15.75 -10.69 14.37
N GLU A 47 -16.67 -11.10 15.23
CA GLU A 47 -16.80 -10.52 16.59
C GLU A 47 -16.13 -11.38 17.66
N ALA A 48 -15.96 -12.68 17.39
CA ALA A 48 -15.23 -13.58 18.26
C ALA A 48 -13.78 -13.62 17.79
N ASN A 49 -12.87 -13.09 18.62
CA ASN A 49 -11.42 -13.01 18.39
C ASN A 49 -10.79 -14.41 18.37
N ARG A 50 -11.01 -15.15 17.30
CA ARG A 50 -10.58 -16.54 17.11
C ARG A 50 -9.55 -16.62 15.99
N GLU A 51 -8.80 -17.72 15.97
CA GLU A 51 -7.90 -18.04 14.87
C GLU A 51 -8.63 -18.04 13.53
N GLN A 52 -7.91 -17.70 12.45
CA GLN A 52 -8.44 -17.62 11.07
C GLN A 52 -9.62 -16.65 10.88
N THR A 53 -9.81 -15.71 11.80
CA THR A 53 -10.80 -14.64 11.66
C THR A 53 -10.14 -13.27 11.68
N TYR A 54 -10.85 -12.27 11.16
CA TYR A 54 -10.36 -10.89 11.15
C TYR A 54 -11.10 -9.98 12.12
N THR A 55 -10.34 -9.10 12.78
CA THR A 55 -10.86 -8.04 13.64
C THR A 55 -10.38 -6.67 13.19
N TRP A 56 -11.10 -5.64 13.58
CA TRP A 56 -10.75 -4.27 13.27
C TRP A 56 -11.22 -3.30 14.36
N CYS A 57 -10.38 -2.30 14.66
CA CYS A 57 -10.71 -1.23 15.58
C CYS A 57 -10.97 0.06 14.79
N ARG A 58 -12.16 0.66 14.97
CA ARG A 58 -12.51 1.95 14.33
C ARG A 58 -11.62 3.11 14.78
N GLN A 59 -11.01 2.97 15.96
CA GLN A 59 -10.01 3.88 16.52
C GLN A 59 -8.57 3.38 16.24
N TRP A 60 -8.32 2.84 15.04
CA TRP A 60 -7.03 2.25 14.63
C TRP A 60 -5.82 3.16 14.95
N TRP A 61 -6.01 4.47 14.85
CA TRP A 61 -5.04 5.52 15.14
C TRP A 61 -4.58 5.55 16.62
N ARG A 62 -5.28 4.87 17.53
CA ARG A 62 -4.84 4.66 18.93
C ARG A 62 -3.82 3.54 19.09
N HIS A 63 -3.68 2.69 18.08
CA HIS A 63 -2.75 1.57 18.10
C HIS A 63 -1.46 1.98 17.37
N ARG A 64 -0.37 2.14 18.13
CA ARG A 64 0.94 2.51 17.56
C ARG A 64 1.37 1.57 16.44
N ALA A 65 1.29 0.27 16.69
CA ALA A 65 1.67 -0.76 15.71
C ALA A 65 0.89 -0.67 14.40
N VAL A 66 -0.38 -0.24 14.44
CA VAL A 66 -1.21 -0.06 13.23
C VAL A 66 -0.86 1.27 12.55
N SER A 67 -0.77 2.36 13.31
CA SER A 67 -0.52 3.70 12.77
C SER A 67 0.82 3.80 12.05
N VAL A 68 1.89 3.23 12.64
CA VAL A 68 3.22 3.20 12.03
C VAL A 68 3.21 2.44 10.71
N ARG A 69 2.55 1.27 10.66
CA ARG A 69 2.45 0.46 9.44
C ARG A 69 1.70 1.20 8.33
N ILE A 70 0.59 1.86 8.67
CA ILE A 70 -0.18 2.65 7.69
C ILE A 70 0.61 3.86 7.20
N ALA A 71 1.39 4.53 8.06
CA ALA A 71 2.29 5.61 7.64
C ALA A 71 3.33 5.14 6.60
N HIS A 72 3.90 3.95 6.80
CA HIS A 72 4.85 3.36 5.84
C HIS A 72 4.17 2.86 4.57
N LEU A 73 2.95 2.34 4.66
CA LEU A 73 2.15 2.01 3.50
C LEU A 73 1.87 3.24 2.63
N HIS A 74 1.69 4.42 3.24
CA HIS A 74 1.54 5.67 2.51
C HIS A 74 2.85 6.07 1.79
N ALA A 75 3.99 6.01 2.46
CA ALA A 75 5.28 6.30 1.84
C ALA A 75 5.56 5.36 0.65
N ALA A 76 5.30 4.05 0.83
CA ALA A 76 5.43 3.06 -0.22
C ALA A 76 4.43 3.26 -1.37
N PHE A 77 3.19 3.70 -1.09
CA PHE A 77 2.21 4.08 -2.11
C PHE A 77 2.72 5.23 -2.97
N GLU A 78 3.24 6.28 -2.34
CA GLU A 78 3.76 7.45 -3.04
C GLU A 78 5.02 7.12 -3.85
N ALA A 79 5.87 6.21 -3.38
CA ALA A 79 6.98 5.67 -4.17
C ALA A 79 6.46 4.86 -5.37
N ALA A 80 5.48 3.97 -5.15
CA ALA A 80 4.89 3.15 -6.19
C ALA A 80 4.25 3.99 -7.30
N ARG A 81 3.54 5.06 -6.94
CA ARG A 81 2.89 5.98 -7.88
C ARG A 81 3.89 6.75 -8.76
N ARG A 82 5.10 7.02 -8.25
CA ARG A 82 6.16 7.70 -9.00
C ARG A 82 6.98 6.74 -9.85
N SER A 83 6.88 5.43 -9.60
CA SER A 83 7.53 4.42 -10.40
C SER A 83 6.95 4.37 -11.81
N ARG A 84 7.82 4.05 -12.78
CA ARG A 84 7.44 3.77 -14.17
C ARG A 84 7.36 2.27 -14.47
N SER A 85 7.71 1.41 -13.51
CA SER A 85 7.66 -0.03 -13.69
C SER A 85 6.23 -0.56 -13.58
N GLY A 86 5.81 -1.35 -14.56
CA GLY A 86 4.47 -1.93 -14.63
C GLY A 86 4.14 -2.88 -13.47
N SER A 87 5.15 -3.48 -12.83
CA SER A 87 4.94 -4.40 -11.70
C SER A 87 4.79 -3.71 -10.34
N THR A 88 5.23 -2.45 -10.21
CA THR A 88 5.38 -1.81 -8.90
C THR A 88 4.08 -1.73 -8.12
N VAL A 89 2.96 -1.40 -8.76
CA VAL A 89 1.66 -1.33 -8.07
C VAL A 89 1.21 -2.73 -7.63
N SER A 90 1.40 -3.75 -8.46
CA SER A 90 1.06 -5.12 -8.10
C SER A 90 1.87 -5.60 -6.89
N THR A 91 3.18 -5.36 -6.89
CA THR A 91 4.08 -5.65 -5.76
C THR A 91 3.72 -4.85 -4.51
N TYR A 92 3.35 -3.57 -4.65
CA TYR A 92 2.87 -2.76 -3.54
C TYR A 92 1.66 -3.42 -2.86
N LEU A 93 0.68 -3.87 -3.64
CA LEU A 93 -0.51 -4.51 -3.10
C LEU A 93 -0.18 -5.86 -2.42
N THR A 94 0.59 -6.75 -3.06
CA THR A 94 0.85 -8.10 -2.52
C THR A 94 1.88 -8.13 -1.41
N SER A 95 2.99 -7.41 -1.57
CA SER A 95 4.14 -7.46 -0.65
C SER A 95 4.05 -6.45 0.48
N HIS A 96 3.30 -5.35 0.31
CA HIS A 96 3.13 -4.34 1.37
C HIS A 96 1.72 -4.36 1.94
N VAL A 97 0.68 -4.06 1.16
CA VAL A 97 -0.68 -3.96 1.69
C VAL A 97 -1.13 -5.29 2.30
N ASP A 98 -1.13 -6.37 1.53
CA ASP A 98 -1.62 -7.67 2.00
C ASP A 98 -0.77 -8.22 3.16
N ALA A 99 0.55 -8.05 3.11
CA ALA A 99 1.45 -8.47 4.18
C ALA A 99 1.19 -7.71 5.49
N HIS A 100 1.01 -6.39 5.43
CA HIS A 100 0.69 -5.59 6.60
C HIS A 100 -0.70 -5.91 7.15
N PHE A 101 -1.70 -6.06 6.28
CA PHE A 101 -3.08 -6.33 6.70
C PHE A 101 -3.28 -7.75 7.22
N ARG A 102 -2.50 -8.74 6.77
CA ARG A 102 -2.46 -10.06 7.41
C ARG A 102 -2.15 -9.98 8.90
N VAL A 103 -1.20 -9.13 9.28
CA VAL A 103 -0.83 -8.92 10.70
C VAL A 103 -1.85 -8.04 11.42
N ILE A 104 -2.28 -6.94 10.80
CA ILE A 104 -3.17 -5.97 11.44
C ILE A 104 -4.54 -6.59 11.75
N LEU A 105 -5.06 -7.41 10.83
CA LEU A 105 -6.40 -7.98 10.93
C LEU A 105 -6.47 -9.28 11.72
N ASP A 106 -5.35 -9.95 12.00
CA ASP A 106 -5.34 -11.21 12.76
C ASP A 106 -6.07 -11.04 14.10
N ALA A 107 -7.25 -11.66 14.21
CA ALA A 107 -8.10 -11.52 15.38
C ALA A 107 -7.61 -12.29 16.59
N ALA A 108 -6.74 -13.29 16.40
CA ALA A 108 -6.17 -14.06 17.49
C ALA A 108 -4.91 -13.37 18.05
N ASN A 109 -4.01 -12.91 17.17
CA ASN A 109 -2.66 -12.51 17.57
C ASN A 109 -2.28 -11.07 17.19
N GLY A 110 -3.10 -10.41 16.35
CA GLY A 110 -2.79 -9.10 15.81
C GLY A 110 -2.79 -7.98 16.87
N PRO A 111 -2.32 -6.77 16.51
CA PRO A 111 -2.29 -5.61 17.40
C PRO A 111 -3.70 -5.09 17.76
N LEU A 112 -4.74 -5.68 17.17
CA LEU A 112 -6.15 -5.35 17.39
C LEU A 112 -6.93 -6.49 18.08
N HIS A 113 -6.30 -7.62 18.44
CA HIS A 113 -6.98 -8.84 18.93
C HIS A 113 -7.85 -8.65 20.18
N ARG A 114 -7.66 -7.59 20.98
CA ARG A 114 -8.53 -7.26 22.14
C ARG A 114 -9.65 -6.28 21.82
N CYS A 115 -9.64 -5.70 20.62
CA CYS A 115 -10.70 -4.81 20.18
C CYS A 115 -11.86 -5.59 19.58
N THR A 116 -13.01 -4.93 19.51
CA THR A 116 -14.13 -5.33 18.68
C THR A 116 -14.54 -4.14 17.81
N ARG A 117 -15.52 -4.34 16.93
CA ARG A 117 -16.09 -3.25 16.11
C ARG A 117 -16.66 -2.10 16.96
N ALA A 118 -17.11 -2.39 18.18
CA ALA A 118 -17.72 -1.43 19.09
C ALA A 118 -16.76 -0.95 20.20
N LYS A 119 -15.78 -1.76 20.60
CA LYS A 119 -14.94 -1.49 21.77
C LYS A 119 -13.45 -1.44 21.41
N HIS A 120 -12.83 -0.32 21.75
CA HIS A 120 -11.37 -0.18 21.73
C HIS A 120 -10.78 -0.66 23.07
N VAL A 121 -9.70 -1.44 22.99
CA VAL A 121 -8.89 -1.84 24.14
C VAL A 121 -7.42 -1.60 23.79
N ALA A 122 -6.75 -0.74 24.56
CA ALA A 122 -5.34 -0.46 24.35
C ALA A 122 -4.49 -1.70 24.68
N LEU A 123 -3.47 -1.94 23.87
CA LEU A 123 -2.44 -2.93 24.17
C LEU A 123 -1.18 -2.24 24.71
N PRO A 124 -0.58 -2.79 25.79
CA PRO A 124 0.74 -2.35 26.22
C PRO A 124 1.77 -2.68 25.15
N SER A 125 2.89 -1.96 25.17
CA SER A 125 4.08 -2.37 24.42
C SER A 125 4.61 -3.70 24.97
N LEU A 126 5.40 -4.41 24.16
CA LEU A 126 6.11 -5.58 24.66
C LEU A 126 6.97 -5.19 25.87
N SER A 127 6.86 -5.97 26.94
CA SER A 127 7.71 -5.81 28.11
C SER A 127 9.15 -6.20 27.76
N ALA A 128 10.10 -5.45 28.28
CA ALA A 128 11.51 -5.77 28.22
C ALA A 128 12.15 -5.31 29.53
N ASP A 129 13.11 -6.09 30.03
CA ASP A 129 14.04 -5.61 31.04
C ASP A 129 14.92 -4.51 30.42
N PRO A 130 15.34 -3.50 31.20
CA PRO A 130 16.24 -2.49 30.69
C PRO A 130 17.54 -3.15 30.23
N VAL A 131 18.00 -2.79 29.03
CA VAL A 131 19.30 -3.23 28.52
C VAL A 131 20.39 -2.80 29.52
N PRO A 132 21.21 -3.73 30.06
CA PRO A 132 22.25 -3.37 31.01
C PRO A 132 23.24 -2.33 30.45
N PRO A 133 23.75 -1.41 31.28
CA PRO A 133 24.76 -0.46 30.84
C PRO A 133 25.96 -1.17 30.19
N GLY A 134 26.36 -0.73 29.00
CA GLY A 134 27.51 -1.30 28.27
C GLY A 134 27.27 -2.64 27.59
N TRP A 135 26.05 -3.21 27.63
CA TRP A 135 25.74 -4.51 27.01
C TRP A 135 26.07 -4.58 25.51
N PHE A 136 25.85 -3.47 24.78
CA PHE A 136 26.19 -3.34 23.36
C PHE A 136 27.52 -2.60 23.11
N GLY A 137 28.38 -2.49 24.12
CA GLY A 137 29.61 -1.71 24.08
C GLY A 137 29.36 -0.19 24.08
N ALA A 138 30.42 0.58 23.77
CA ALA A 138 30.29 2.02 23.58
C ALA A 138 29.38 2.30 22.37
N ARG A 139 28.33 3.10 22.56
CA ARG A 139 27.49 3.57 21.46
C ARG A 139 28.40 4.27 20.44
N PRO A 140 28.45 3.84 19.17
CA PRO A 140 29.10 4.62 18.13
C PRO A 140 28.50 6.02 18.14
N LYS A 141 29.35 7.05 18.15
CA LYS A 141 28.89 8.42 17.93
C LYS A 141 28.16 8.43 16.59
N PRO A 142 26.96 9.05 16.48
CA PRO A 142 26.26 9.12 15.21
C PRO A 142 27.20 9.75 14.18
N THR A 143 27.66 8.94 13.22
CA THR A 143 28.39 9.45 12.08
C THR A 143 27.34 10.16 11.23
N THR A 144 27.47 11.48 11.12
CA THR A 144 26.75 12.26 10.11
C THR A 144 27.28 11.81 8.75
N GLY A 145 26.74 10.71 8.23
CA GLY A 145 27.05 10.20 6.91
C GLY A 145 26.43 11.13 5.89
N ASN A 146 27.25 12.00 5.30
CA ASN A 146 26.91 12.62 4.02
C ASN A 146 26.70 11.49 3.01
N GLN A 147 25.46 11.30 2.56
CA GLN A 147 25.19 10.47 1.40
C GLN A 147 25.61 11.26 0.16
N THR A 148 26.74 10.89 -0.42
CA THR A 148 27.02 11.12 -1.83
C THR A 148 26.06 10.27 -2.65
N THR A 149 25.17 10.91 -3.39
CA THR A 149 24.47 10.29 -4.51
C THR A 149 25.38 10.37 -5.73
N ASP A 150 25.69 9.22 -6.34
CA ASP A 150 26.34 9.13 -7.65
C ASP A 150 25.42 8.44 -8.67
N ASP A 151 25.71 8.69 -9.93
CA ASP A 151 24.77 8.91 -11.02
C ASP A 151 24.17 7.66 -11.69
N GLY A 152 22.89 7.81 -12.05
CA GLY A 152 22.46 7.78 -13.44
C GLY A 152 22.69 6.50 -14.25
N GLN A 153 21.64 5.69 -14.40
CA GLN A 153 21.45 4.89 -15.61
C GLN A 153 20.27 5.45 -16.40
N GLY A 154 20.60 6.10 -17.52
CA GLY A 154 19.65 6.46 -18.55
C GLY A 154 19.23 5.22 -19.32
N GLU A 155 18.00 4.76 -19.12
CA GLU A 155 17.38 3.82 -20.04
C GLU A 155 16.91 4.58 -21.29
N GLY A 156 17.45 4.18 -22.44
CA GLY A 156 17.05 4.71 -23.74
C GLY A 156 15.54 4.60 -23.94
N GLU A 157 14.97 5.62 -24.55
CA GLU A 157 13.54 5.73 -24.87
C GLU A 157 13.13 4.63 -25.85
N LYS A 158 12.83 3.42 -25.35
CA LYS A 158 12.21 2.37 -26.16
C LYS A 158 10.85 2.90 -26.62
N LYS A 159 10.65 2.98 -27.94
CA LYS A 159 9.39 3.35 -28.58
C LYS A 159 8.26 2.55 -27.92
N LYS A 160 7.33 3.23 -27.24
CA LYS A 160 6.25 2.57 -26.51
C LYS A 160 5.39 1.78 -27.50
N THR A 161 5.51 0.45 -27.46
CA THR A 161 4.55 -0.43 -28.14
C THR A 161 3.16 -0.18 -27.54
N PRO A 162 2.11 -0.02 -28.35
CA PRO A 162 0.76 0.15 -27.82
C PRO A 162 0.37 -1.06 -26.97
N PRO A 163 -0.48 -0.87 -25.94
CA PRO A 163 -0.94 -1.98 -25.12
C PRO A 163 -1.78 -2.96 -25.96
N ARG A 164 -1.73 -4.26 -25.63
CA ARG A 164 -2.54 -5.28 -26.32
C ARG A 164 -4.02 -5.02 -26.08
N PHE A 165 -4.37 -4.62 -24.86
CA PHE A 165 -5.72 -4.23 -24.48
C PHE A 165 -5.72 -2.74 -24.12
N GLY A 166 -6.63 -1.97 -24.73
CA GLY A 166 -6.70 -0.52 -24.52
C GLY A 166 -7.03 -0.16 -23.07
N HIS A 167 -7.91 -0.94 -22.44
CA HIS A 167 -8.31 -0.78 -21.05
C HIS A 167 -8.21 -2.09 -20.27
N TYR A 168 -7.96 -2.01 -18.96
CA TYR A 168 -7.83 -3.20 -18.11
C TYR A 168 -9.13 -4.01 -18.05
N ALA A 169 -10.30 -3.37 -18.19
CA ALA A 169 -11.58 -4.08 -18.22
C ALA A 169 -11.66 -5.03 -19.41
N ASP A 170 -11.23 -4.58 -20.60
CA ASP A 170 -11.18 -5.42 -21.79
C ASP A 170 -10.25 -6.62 -21.58
N TRP A 171 -9.08 -6.38 -20.98
CA TRP A 171 -8.14 -7.45 -20.62
C TRP A 171 -8.72 -8.44 -19.59
N VAL A 172 -9.46 -7.95 -18.59
CA VAL A 172 -10.10 -8.82 -17.60
C VAL A 172 -11.11 -9.74 -18.29
N GLU A 173 -12.01 -9.18 -19.07
CA GLU A 173 -13.11 -9.91 -19.71
C GLU A 173 -12.63 -10.91 -20.76
N HIS A 174 -11.66 -10.51 -21.59
CA HIS A 174 -11.24 -11.30 -22.75
C HIS A 174 -10.02 -12.18 -22.48
N TRP A 175 -9.28 -11.95 -21.39
CA TRP A 175 -8.07 -12.72 -21.08
C TRP A 175 -8.06 -13.26 -19.64
N LEU A 176 -8.09 -12.39 -18.62
CA LEU A 176 -7.89 -12.85 -17.23
C LEU A 176 -8.98 -13.83 -16.76
N LEU A 177 -10.26 -13.53 -17.00
CA LEU A 177 -11.36 -14.39 -16.56
C LEU A 177 -11.34 -15.75 -17.29
N PRO A 178 -11.20 -15.81 -18.63
CA PRO A 178 -11.04 -17.09 -19.34
C PRO A 178 -9.86 -17.92 -18.87
N VAL A 179 -8.68 -17.33 -18.60
CA VAL A 179 -7.50 -18.12 -18.21
C VAL A 179 -7.54 -18.60 -16.76
N THR A 180 -8.32 -17.93 -15.90
CA THR A 180 -8.42 -18.28 -14.48
C THR A 180 -9.29 -19.53 -14.27
N ALA A 181 -10.44 -19.61 -14.94
CA ALA A 181 -11.39 -20.72 -14.94
C ALA A 181 -11.33 -21.67 -13.72
N VAL A 182 -11.90 -21.24 -12.58
CA VAL A 182 -11.91 -22.00 -11.31
C VAL A 182 -13.31 -22.46 -10.91
N LYS A 183 -13.40 -23.46 -10.01
CA LYS A 183 -14.66 -23.88 -9.39
C LYS A 183 -15.14 -22.85 -8.38
N VAL A 184 -16.36 -22.32 -8.55
CA VAL A 184 -17.02 -21.39 -7.62
C VAL A 184 -18.17 -22.11 -6.92
N THR A 185 -18.20 -22.09 -5.59
CA THR A 185 -19.23 -22.75 -4.77
C THR A 185 -20.02 -21.78 -3.89
N ALA A 186 -19.50 -20.56 -3.67
CA ALA A 186 -20.19 -19.44 -3.01
C ALA A 186 -20.80 -19.76 -1.62
N ASN A 187 -20.18 -20.64 -0.84
CA ASN A 187 -20.72 -21.12 0.45
C ASN A 187 -20.07 -20.50 1.70
N HIS A 188 -19.34 -19.39 1.56
CA HIS A 188 -18.71 -18.61 2.66
C HIS A 188 -17.76 -19.41 3.59
N ARG A 189 -17.13 -20.47 3.05
CA ARG A 189 -16.24 -21.38 3.80
C ARG A 189 -14.79 -21.23 3.38
N GLU A 190 -13.91 -21.60 4.29
CA GLU A 190 -12.47 -21.69 4.03
C GLU A 190 -12.19 -22.70 2.92
N GLY A 191 -11.18 -22.42 2.09
CA GLY A 191 -10.78 -23.27 0.97
C GLY A 191 -11.82 -23.32 -0.17
N GLN A 192 -12.83 -22.44 -0.16
CA GLN A 192 -13.84 -22.34 -1.20
C GLN A 192 -13.77 -20.99 -1.90
N TYR A 193 -14.23 -20.95 -3.15
CA TYR A 193 -14.24 -19.73 -3.94
C TYR A 193 -15.63 -19.13 -4.08
N THR A 194 -15.66 -17.80 -4.05
CA THR A 194 -16.81 -16.99 -4.43
C THR A 194 -16.44 -16.03 -5.55
N TRP A 195 -17.45 -15.55 -6.26
CA TRP A 195 -17.28 -14.61 -7.36
C TRP A 195 -18.45 -13.62 -7.38
N CYS A 196 -18.17 -12.38 -7.78
CA CYS A 196 -19.18 -11.39 -8.08
C CYS A 196 -19.07 -11.02 -9.56
N ARG A 197 -20.17 -11.15 -10.31
CA ARG A 197 -20.21 -10.74 -11.72
C ARG A 197 -20.01 -9.24 -11.89
N GLN A 198 -20.40 -8.44 -10.88
CA GLN A 198 -20.16 -6.99 -10.81
C GLN A 198 -18.83 -6.69 -10.12
N TRP A 199 -17.76 -7.41 -10.48
CA TRP A 199 -16.44 -7.27 -9.85
C TRP A 199 -15.91 -5.83 -9.87
N TRP A 200 -16.30 -5.03 -10.88
CA TRP A 200 -15.92 -3.63 -11.03
C TRP A 200 -16.47 -2.72 -9.93
N ASP A 201 -17.58 -3.11 -9.28
CA ASP A 201 -18.17 -2.35 -8.17
C ASP A 201 -17.46 -2.61 -6.82
N HIS A 202 -16.47 -3.49 -6.82
CA HIS A 202 -15.59 -3.73 -5.68
C HIS A 202 -14.25 -3.02 -5.90
N HIS A 203 -14.08 -1.84 -5.29
CA HIS A 203 -12.90 -0.97 -5.48
C HIS A 203 -11.57 -1.74 -5.39
N GLY A 204 -11.39 -2.56 -4.34
CA GLY A 204 -10.18 -3.34 -4.16
C GLY A 204 -9.93 -4.37 -5.29
N VAL A 205 -10.97 -4.94 -5.88
CA VAL A 205 -10.87 -5.87 -7.00
C VAL A 205 -10.51 -5.14 -8.29
N ALA A 206 -11.17 -4.03 -8.58
CA ALA A 206 -10.90 -3.20 -9.76
C ALA A 206 -9.44 -2.69 -9.78
N VAL A 207 -8.95 -2.18 -8.64
CA VAL A 207 -7.56 -1.71 -8.52
C VAL A 207 -6.55 -2.84 -8.72
N ARG A 208 -6.81 -4.04 -8.16
CA ARG A 208 -5.94 -5.21 -8.37
C ARG A 208 -5.88 -5.62 -9.83
N PHE A 209 -7.01 -5.65 -10.52
CA PHE A 209 -7.03 -5.98 -11.95
C PHE A 209 -6.34 -4.93 -12.82
N ALA A 210 -6.48 -3.64 -12.52
CA ALA A 210 -5.71 -2.60 -13.18
C ALA A 210 -4.20 -2.77 -12.97
N ALA A 211 -3.78 -3.12 -11.75
CA ALA A 211 -2.38 -3.41 -11.44
C ALA A 211 -1.85 -4.66 -12.18
N LEU A 212 -2.64 -5.73 -12.23
CA LEU A 212 -2.29 -6.94 -12.98
C LEU A 212 -2.17 -6.68 -14.48
N HIS A 213 -3.05 -5.85 -15.07
CA HIS A 213 -2.98 -5.47 -16.47
C HIS A 213 -1.65 -4.77 -16.80
N ALA A 214 -1.19 -3.86 -15.94
CA ALA A 214 0.11 -3.20 -16.11
C ALA A 214 1.28 -4.21 -16.09
N VAL A 215 1.21 -5.23 -15.23
CA VAL A 215 2.21 -6.32 -15.22
C VAL A 215 2.11 -7.18 -16.46
N PHE A 216 0.89 -7.49 -16.92
CA PHE A 216 0.67 -8.27 -18.14
C PHE A 216 1.29 -7.60 -19.37
N GLU A 217 1.06 -6.31 -19.56
CA GLU A 217 1.65 -5.57 -20.68
C GLU A 217 3.18 -5.54 -20.60
N ALA A 218 3.75 -5.40 -19.40
CA ALA A 218 5.20 -5.48 -19.21
C ALA A 218 5.74 -6.90 -19.51
N ALA A 219 5.10 -7.94 -18.97
CA ALA A 219 5.53 -9.33 -19.13
C ALA A 219 5.43 -9.81 -20.58
N ARG A 220 4.41 -9.36 -21.33
CA ARG A 220 4.23 -9.68 -22.74
C ARG A 220 5.33 -9.07 -23.64
N LEU A 221 5.90 -7.94 -23.23
CA LEU A 221 6.94 -7.23 -23.96
C LEU A 221 8.36 -7.58 -23.50
N ALA A 222 8.49 -8.42 -22.47
CA ALA A 222 9.78 -8.83 -21.94
C ALA A 222 10.47 -9.83 -22.89
N ASP A 223 11.79 -9.69 -23.04
CA ASP A 223 12.62 -10.65 -23.77
C ASP A 223 12.79 -11.97 -22.99
N ASP A 224 12.55 -11.94 -21.67
CA ASP A 224 12.57 -13.10 -20.80
C ASP A 224 11.39 -14.04 -21.10
N LYS A 225 11.71 -15.23 -21.60
CA LYS A 225 10.73 -16.29 -21.92
C LYS A 225 9.95 -16.79 -20.71
N THR A 226 10.41 -16.52 -19.49
CA THR A 226 9.70 -16.90 -18.26
C THR A 226 8.75 -15.81 -17.75
N ALA A 227 8.74 -14.62 -18.35
CA ALA A 227 8.00 -13.46 -17.83
C ALA A 227 6.49 -13.70 -17.66
N ILE A 228 5.85 -14.40 -18.60
CA ILE A 228 4.43 -14.76 -18.47
C ILE A 228 4.21 -15.79 -17.35
N SER A 229 5.13 -16.72 -17.14
CA SER A 229 5.06 -17.64 -15.99
C SER A 229 5.18 -16.88 -14.66
N THR A 230 6.13 -15.94 -14.59
CA THR A 230 6.32 -15.04 -13.45
C THR A 230 5.09 -14.18 -13.17
N LEU A 231 4.40 -13.70 -14.21
CA LEU A 231 3.12 -13.01 -14.07
C LEU A 231 2.09 -13.86 -13.31
N PHE A 232 1.99 -15.17 -13.60
CA PHE A 232 1.08 -16.05 -12.87
C PHE A 232 1.49 -16.21 -11.41
N VAL A 233 2.70 -16.71 -11.18
CA VAL A 233 3.13 -17.14 -9.83
C VAL A 233 3.34 -15.99 -8.86
N SER A 234 3.79 -14.83 -9.34
CA SER A 234 4.15 -13.68 -8.48
C SER A 234 3.05 -12.62 -8.41
N HIS A 235 2.11 -12.61 -9.35
CA HIS A 235 1.11 -11.55 -9.42
C HIS A 235 -0.32 -12.10 -9.51
N ILE A 236 -0.71 -12.78 -10.59
CA ILE A 236 -2.10 -13.22 -10.79
C ILE A 236 -2.56 -14.12 -9.63
N ASP A 237 -1.85 -15.20 -9.34
CA ASP A 237 -2.30 -16.19 -8.35
C ASP A 237 -2.37 -15.62 -6.92
N PRO A 238 -1.38 -14.83 -6.44
CA PRO A 238 -1.51 -14.14 -5.16
C PRO A 238 -2.72 -13.21 -5.07
N HIS A 239 -3.00 -12.43 -6.13
CA HIS A 239 -4.17 -11.54 -6.16
C HIS A 239 -5.48 -12.32 -6.19
N LEU A 240 -5.58 -13.34 -7.04
CA LEU A 240 -6.77 -14.17 -7.15
C LEU A 240 -7.04 -14.97 -5.88
N ARG A 241 -6.01 -15.42 -5.17
CA ARG A 241 -6.16 -16.06 -3.84
C ARG A 241 -6.91 -15.16 -2.87
N VAL A 242 -6.62 -13.85 -2.87
CA VAL A 242 -7.33 -12.88 -2.03
C VAL A 242 -8.74 -12.63 -2.56
N ILE A 243 -8.88 -12.38 -3.86
CA ILE A 243 -10.16 -11.99 -4.49
C ILE A 243 -11.21 -13.09 -4.35
N LEU A 244 -10.81 -14.35 -4.56
CA LEU A 244 -11.71 -15.50 -4.62
C LEU A 244 -12.03 -16.09 -3.26
N ASP A 245 -11.31 -15.74 -2.19
CA ASP A 245 -11.52 -16.29 -0.85
C ASP A 245 -12.98 -16.05 -0.38
N ALA A 246 -13.77 -17.13 -0.34
CA ALA A 246 -15.17 -17.06 0.06
C ALA A 246 -15.34 -16.82 1.56
N ALA A 247 -14.36 -17.18 2.39
CA ALA A 247 -14.46 -17.02 3.84
C ALA A 247 -14.22 -15.56 4.24
N GLN A 248 -13.17 -14.95 3.71
CA GLN A 248 -12.67 -13.67 4.21
C GLN A 248 -12.46 -12.58 3.15
N GLY A 249 -12.45 -12.93 1.86
CA GLY A 249 -12.06 -12.04 0.76
C GLY A 249 -13.03 -10.87 0.50
N PRO A 250 -12.69 -9.98 -0.45
CA PRO A 250 -13.48 -8.78 -0.75
C PRO A 250 -14.86 -9.11 -1.33
N LEU A 251 -15.01 -10.30 -1.91
CA LEU A 251 -16.25 -10.80 -2.49
C LEU A 251 -17.03 -11.73 -1.55
N HIS A 252 -16.60 -11.91 -0.30
CA HIS A 252 -17.16 -12.91 0.62
C HIS A 252 -18.67 -12.76 0.89
N ARG A 253 -19.33 -11.63 0.60
CA ARG A 253 -20.80 -11.48 0.75
C ARG A 253 -21.56 -11.63 -0.56
N CYS A 254 -20.85 -11.75 -1.68
CA CYS A 254 -21.42 -11.90 -3.00
C CYS A 254 -21.52 -13.38 -3.37
N SER A 255 -22.37 -13.65 -4.34
CA SER A 255 -22.40 -14.87 -5.14
C SER A 255 -22.50 -14.46 -6.63
N PRO A 256 -22.38 -15.41 -7.57
CA PRO A 256 -22.59 -15.10 -8.99
C PRO A 256 -23.94 -14.42 -9.27
N ASP A 257 -24.98 -14.72 -8.49
CA ASP A 257 -26.34 -14.19 -8.70
C ASP A 257 -26.69 -13.01 -7.79
N ARG A 258 -25.83 -12.67 -6.82
CA ARG A 258 -26.12 -11.62 -5.83
C ARG A 258 -24.89 -10.77 -5.54
N HIS A 259 -24.99 -9.49 -5.90
CA HIS A 259 -24.03 -8.47 -5.51
C HIS A 259 -24.38 -7.86 -4.14
N VAL A 260 -23.35 -7.53 -3.34
CA VAL A 260 -23.49 -6.83 -2.06
C VAL A 260 -22.37 -5.80 -1.92
N PRO A 261 -22.68 -4.49 -1.88
CA PRO A 261 -21.68 -3.45 -1.69
C PRO A 261 -20.90 -3.62 -0.39
N GLN A 262 -19.58 -3.42 -0.42
CA GLN A 262 -18.70 -3.46 0.74
C GLN A 262 -18.04 -2.08 0.95
N PRO A 263 -18.34 -1.34 2.04
CA PRO A 263 -17.84 0.02 2.23
C PRO A 263 -16.38 0.12 2.73
N GLY A 264 -15.70 -1.02 2.90
CA GLY A 264 -14.33 -1.07 3.44
C GLY A 264 -14.28 -1.10 4.97
N LEU A 265 -13.09 -0.83 5.52
CA LEU A 265 -12.87 -0.81 6.97
C LEU A 265 -13.40 0.49 7.60
N PRO A 266 -14.25 0.41 8.64
CA PRO A 266 -14.83 1.59 9.25
C PRO A 266 -13.82 2.35 10.11
N THR A 267 -13.91 3.68 10.15
CA THR A 267 -13.07 4.51 11.02
C THR A 267 -13.92 5.47 11.86
N THR A 268 -13.28 6.07 12.86
CA THR A 268 -13.81 7.17 13.67
C THR A 268 -12.86 8.35 13.50
N THR A 269 -13.39 9.56 13.59
CA THR A 269 -12.63 10.79 13.39
C THR A 269 -11.34 10.79 14.21
N VAL A 270 -10.21 10.96 13.53
CA VAL A 270 -8.93 11.22 14.20
C VAL A 270 -8.98 12.62 14.78
N ALA A 271 -8.71 12.77 16.08
CA ALA A 271 -8.70 14.08 16.70
C ALA A 271 -7.66 15.00 16.01
N PRO A 272 -7.94 16.32 15.91
CA PRO A 272 -6.95 17.26 15.41
C PRO A 272 -5.63 17.15 16.17
N ASN A 273 -4.51 17.24 15.45
CA ASN A 273 -3.15 17.14 16.01
C ASN A 273 -2.84 15.81 16.74
N TRP A 274 -3.63 14.75 16.56
CA TRP A 274 -3.37 13.46 17.24
C TRP A 274 -1.96 12.91 17.02
N PHE A 275 -1.42 13.13 15.82
CA PHE A 275 -0.08 12.70 15.42
C PHE A 275 0.93 13.85 15.39
N GLY A 276 0.54 15.07 15.74
CA GLY A 276 1.42 16.24 15.72
C GLY A 276 1.71 16.76 17.13
N LEU A 277 2.79 17.51 17.29
CA LEU A 277 2.95 18.40 18.44
C LEU A 277 2.21 19.70 18.14
N SER A 278 1.44 20.22 19.09
CA SER A 278 0.75 21.51 18.93
C SER A 278 1.73 22.61 18.54
N GLY A 279 1.59 23.16 17.33
CA GLY A 279 2.38 24.30 16.84
C GLY A 279 3.71 23.99 16.16
N ARG A 280 4.05 22.74 15.82
CA ARG A 280 5.24 22.42 14.99
C ARG A 280 4.92 21.43 13.86
N PRO A 281 5.34 21.70 12.61
CA PRO A 281 5.30 20.69 11.56
C PRO A 281 6.28 19.57 11.93
N VAL A 282 5.75 18.41 12.30
CA VAL A 282 6.53 17.19 12.49
C VAL A 282 6.77 16.61 11.10
N PRO A 283 8.03 16.48 10.65
CA PRO A 283 8.34 15.85 9.36
C PRO A 283 7.72 14.45 9.28
N ILE A 284 7.36 14.00 8.07
CA ILE A 284 6.64 12.73 7.88
C ILE A 284 7.46 11.52 8.37
N GLU A 285 8.79 11.67 8.33
CA GLU A 285 9.79 10.78 8.89
C GLU A 285 9.81 10.71 10.41
N ASP A 286 9.07 11.55 11.13
CA ASP A 286 8.94 11.50 12.60
C ASP A 286 7.60 10.91 13.04
N LEU A 287 6.62 10.80 12.13
CA LEU A 287 5.29 10.23 12.37
C LEU A 287 5.36 8.69 12.46
N GLY A 288 5.77 8.20 13.62
CA GLY A 288 5.89 6.77 13.92
C GLY A 288 7.32 6.24 14.02
N PHE A 289 8.31 7.07 13.69
CA PHE A 289 9.74 6.78 13.82
C PHE A 289 10.37 7.45 15.05
N GLY A 290 9.72 8.47 15.61
CA GLY A 290 10.09 9.04 16.91
C GLY A 290 9.66 8.18 18.11
N PRO A 291 9.90 8.67 19.35
CA PRO A 291 9.35 8.09 20.58
C PRO A 291 7.84 7.87 20.47
N ASP A 292 7.29 6.99 21.30
CA ASP A 292 5.86 6.67 21.27
C ASP A 292 4.99 7.94 21.19
N PHE A 293 4.29 8.18 20.07
CA PHE A 293 3.51 9.41 19.90
C PHE A 293 2.42 9.58 20.98
N ARG A 294 2.06 8.49 21.68
CA ARG A 294 1.17 8.54 22.84
C ARG A 294 1.80 9.25 24.04
N SER A 295 3.13 9.22 24.19
CA SER A 295 3.87 9.92 25.24
C SER A 295 4.13 11.39 24.94
N LEU A 296 3.85 11.85 23.72
CA LEU A 296 3.97 13.25 23.31
C LEU A 296 2.78 14.12 23.76
N ARG A 297 1.82 13.55 24.49
CA ARG A 297 0.66 14.28 25.00
C ARG A 297 1.00 15.01 26.29
N PRO A 298 0.55 16.26 26.45
CA PRO A 298 0.41 16.83 27.79
C PRO A 298 -0.47 15.87 28.60
N ALA A 299 -0.08 15.57 29.84
CA ALA A 299 -0.95 14.86 30.75
C ALA A 299 -2.26 15.65 30.85
N THR A 300 -3.34 15.14 30.29
CA THR A 300 -4.67 15.68 30.56
C THR A 300 -4.92 15.43 32.04
N GLY A 301 -4.96 16.52 32.81
CA GLY A 301 -5.31 16.50 34.24
C GLY A 301 -6.60 15.71 34.46
N THR A 302 -6.58 14.99 35.58
CA THR A 302 -7.70 14.24 36.18
C THR A 302 -9.04 14.94 36.09
#